data_AF-A0A7V1K3Y2-F1
#
_entry.id   AF-A0A7V1K3Y2-F1
#
_cell.length_a   1.000
_cell.length_b   1.000
_cell.length_c   1.000
_cell.angle_alpha   90.00
_cell.angle_beta   90.00
_cell.angle_gamma   90.00
#
_symmetry.space_group_name_H-M   'P 1'
#
loop_
_entity.id
_entity.type
_entity.pdbx_description
1 polymer ?
#
loop_
_entity_poly.entity_id
_entity_poly.type
_entity_poly.pdbx_seq_one_letter_code
_entity_poly.pdbx_strand_id
1 'polypeptide(L)'
;MAKDYVDTHPNTLLIITADHSTGGLAIGKKIKKDNKTVTEEQKSKSYIWYPDIIKKIKASSILIAKKLRASKDINATFKKYTSLTLSQDEYREILNILDKKDKKIRKIVNDIINKHSNTGWTTHGHTAVDVETFAYGKGSDKFRGFMDNTDIAKKIFEVLLNKE
;
A
#
# COMPACT_ATOMS: atom_id res chain seq x y z
N MET A 1 5.71 17.14 15.18
CA MET A 1 6.17 16.26 14.08
C MET A 1 7.57 16.70 13.62
N ALA A 2 8.28 15.88 12.83
CA ALA A 2 9.64 16.24 12.36
C ALA A 2 9.68 17.56 11.58
N LYS A 3 8.67 17.83 10.75
CA LYS A 3 8.54 19.12 10.06
C LYS A 3 8.39 20.29 11.06
N ASP A 4 7.50 20.17 12.04
CA ASP A 4 7.29 21.22 13.06
C ASP A 4 8.58 21.56 13.81
N TYR A 5 9.43 20.54 14.05
CA TYR A 5 10.74 20.77 14.65
C TYR A 5 11.63 21.63 13.74
N VAL A 6 11.71 21.32 12.44
CA VAL A 6 12.48 22.14 11.48
C VAL A 6 11.94 23.57 11.42
N ASP A 7 10.62 23.75 11.49
CA ASP A 7 9.97 25.07 11.43
C ASP A 7 10.41 25.99 12.59
N THR A 8 10.71 25.43 13.77
CA THR A 8 11.20 26.21 14.94
C THR A 8 12.71 26.14 15.14
N HIS A 9 13.45 25.39 14.31
CA HIS A 9 14.91 25.22 14.41
C HIS A 9 15.53 25.43 13.02
N PRO A 10 15.74 26.70 12.60
CA PRO A 10 16.10 27.03 11.22
C PRO A 10 17.43 26.42 10.74
N ASN A 11 18.32 26.04 11.66
CA ASN A 11 19.55 25.30 11.34
C ASN A 11 19.32 23.77 11.34
N THR A 12 18.25 23.31 10.71
CA THR A 12 17.90 21.89 10.59
C THR A 12 17.56 21.56 9.15
N LEU A 13 18.00 20.38 8.70
CA LEU A 13 17.66 19.79 7.42
C LEU A 13 16.90 18.47 7.66
N LEU A 14 15.75 18.32 7.03
CA LEU A 14 14.96 17.10 7.01
C LEU A 14 15.01 16.51 5.59
N ILE A 15 15.43 15.25 5.49
CA ILE A 15 15.41 14.46 4.25
C ILE A 15 14.55 13.24 4.48
N ILE A 16 13.62 12.98 3.56
CA ILE A 16 12.74 11.81 3.56
C ILE A 16 12.89 11.15 2.20
N THR A 17 13.24 9.87 2.20
CA THR A 17 13.36 9.06 0.98
C THR A 17 12.99 7.62 1.29
N ALA A 18 12.88 6.76 0.27
CA ALA A 18 12.77 5.32 0.44
C ALA A 18 14.13 4.65 0.13
N ASP A 19 14.34 3.46 0.67
CA ASP A 19 15.47 2.60 0.29
C ASP A 19 15.22 1.95 -1.08
N HIS A 20 13.99 1.52 -1.34
CA HIS A 20 13.52 0.99 -2.63
C HIS A 20 11.99 0.87 -2.67
N SER A 21 11.43 0.72 -3.88
CA SER A 21 10.02 0.32 -4.06
C SER A 21 9.84 -1.20 -3.88
N THR A 22 8.66 -1.62 -3.41
CA THR A 22 8.34 -3.02 -3.08
C THR A 22 7.00 -3.47 -3.64
N GLY A 23 6.96 -4.70 -4.16
CA GLY A 23 5.74 -5.39 -4.58
C GLY A 23 5.18 -4.97 -5.94
N GLY A 24 5.69 -3.90 -6.54
CA GLY A 24 5.16 -3.34 -7.79
C GLY A 24 3.69 -2.96 -7.66
N LEU A 25 3.38 -2.20 -6.61
CA LEU A 25 2.03 -1.71 -6.34
C LEU A 25 1.49 -0.93 -7.55
N ALA A 26 0.29 -1.30 -7.99
CA ALA A 26 -0.45 -0.60 -9.02
C ALA A 26 -1.81 -0.15 -8.48
N ILE A 27 -2.14 1.11 -8.72
CA ILE A 27 -3.40 1.72 -8.29
C ILE A 27 -4.35 1.77 -9.50
N GLY A 28 -5.40 0.96 -9.42
CA GLY A 28 -6.49 0.98 -10.38
C GLY A 28 -6.47 -0.19 -11.37
N LYS A 29 -7.66 -0.58 -11.82
CA LYS A 29 -7.87 -1.67 -12.77
C LYS A 29 -8.76 -1.21 -13.91
N LYS A 30 -8.46 -1.73 -15.11
CA LYS A 30 -9.27 -1.48 -16.30
C LYS A 30 -10.68 -2.05 -16.11
N ILE A 31 -11.68 -1.22 -16.31
CA ILE A 31 -13.08 -1.63 -16.31
C ILE A 31 -13.42 -2.21 -17.69
N LYS A 32 -14.05 -3.39 -17.70
CA LYS A 32 -14.57 -3.95 -18.96
C LYS A 32 -15.85 -3.21 -19.33
N LYS A 33 -16.02 -2.91 -20.62
CA LYS A 33 -17.18 -2.15 -21.13
C LYS A 33 -18.52 -2.84 -20.86
N ASP A 34 -18.52 -4.17 -20.78
CA ASP A 34 -19.68 -5.02 -20.50
C ASP A 34 -19.98 -5.18 -19.00
N ASN A 35 -19.20 -4.56 -18.12
CA ASN A 35 -19.40 -4.68 -16.68
C ASN A 35 -20.70 -3.97 -16.25
N LYS A 36 -21.70 -4.75 -15.82
CA LYS A 36 -23.02 -4.27 -15.38
C LYS A 36 -23.04 -3.76 -13.94
N THR A 37 -21.97 -3.94 -13.17
CA THR A 37 -21.94 -3.57 -11.73
C THR A 37 -21.37 -2.18 -11.46
N VAL A 38 -21.05 -1.42 -12.51
CA VAL A 38 -20.46 -0.08 -12.43
C VAL A 38 -21.31 0.94 -13.19
N THR A 39 -21.31 2.18 -12.73
CA THR A 39 -22.08 3.29 -13.33
C THR A 39 -21.53 3.70 -14.70
N GLU A 40 -22.31 4.40 -15.52
CA GLU A 40 -21.83 4.92 -16.81
C GLU A 40 -20.65 5.91 -16.63
N GLU A 41 -20.64 6.69 -15.55
CA GLU A 41 -19.49 7.54 -15.17
C GLU A 41 -18.24 6.72 -14.83
N GLN A 42 -18.41 5.54 -14.22
CA GLN A 42 -17.29 4.64 -13.97
C GLN A 42 -16.82 3.97 -15.27
N LYS A 43 -17.72 3.63 -16.20
CA LYS A 43 -17.33 3.09 -17.51
C LYS A 43 -16.57 4.08 -18.38
N SER A 44 -16.83 5.39 -18.24
CA SER A 44 -16.06 6.42 -18.94
C SER A 44 -14.62 6.54 -18.41
N LYS A 45 -14.35 6.02 -17.21
CA LYS A 45 -12.99 5.93 -16.65
C LYS A 45 -12.30 4.66 -17.14
N SER A 46 -11.16 4.81 -17.80
CA SER A 46 -10.37 3.68 -18.28
C SER A 46 -9.84 2.80 -17.14
N TYR A 47 -9.56 3.36 -15.95
CA TYR A 47 -9.04 2.66 -14.77
C TYR A 47 -9.68 3.20 -13.49
N ILE A 48 -10.08 2.33 -12.56
CA ILE A 48 -10.70 2.71 -11.28
C ILE A 48 -10.01 2.02 -10.11
N TRP A 49 -9.79 2.77 -9.03
CA TRP A 49 -9.37 2.28 -7.71
C TRP A 49 -10.38 2.68 -6.63
N TYR A 50 -10.58 1.83 -5.62
CA TYR A 50 -11.54 2.06 -4.54
C TYR A 50 -10.83 2.23 -3.18
N PRO A 51 -10.30 3.43 -2.89
CA PRO A 51 -9.53 3.68 -1.66
C PRO A 51 -10.35 3.48 -0.38
N ASP A 52 -11.66 3.73 -0.42
CA ASP A 52 -12.51 3.61 0.77
C ASP A 52 -12.67 2.15 1.25
N ILE A 53 -12.42 1.17 0.38
CA ILE A 53 -12.34 -0.23 0.79
C ILE A 53 -11.13 -0.44 1.68
N ILE A 54 -9.96 0.08 1.27
CA ILE A 54 -8.72 -0.01 2.04
C ILE A 54 -8.87 0.69 3.40
N LYS A 55 -9.45 1.90 3.42
CA LYS A 55 -9.70 2.66 4.67
C LYS A 55 -10.59 1.93 5.68
N LYS A 56 -11.48 1.04 5.21
CA LYS A 56 -12.42 0.28 6.05
C LYS A 56 -11.82 -1.02 6.60
N ILE A 57 -10.61 -1.41 6.18
CA ILE A 57 -9.92 -2.59 6.71
C ILE A 57 -9.39 -2.27 8.11
N LYS A 58 -9.86 -3.01 9.12
CA LYS A 58 -9.61 -2.75 10.55
C LYS A 58 -8.48 -3.61 11.14
N ALA A 59 -7.84 -4.46 10.34
CA ALA A 59 -6.80 -5.38 10.78
C ALA A 59 -5.89 -5.81 9.62
N SER A 60 -4.64 -6.16 9.93
CA SER A 60 -3.74 -6.75 8.94
C SER A 60 -4.26 -8.11 8.45
N SER A 61 -3.90 -8.51 7.24
CA SER A 61 -4.33 -9.80 6.69
C SER A 61 -3.83 -11.01 7.47
N ILE A 62 -2.70 -10.86 8.20
CA ILE A 62 -2.23 -11.87 9.16
C ILE A 62 -3.25 -12.06 10.29
N LEU A 63 -3.71 -10.96 10.89
CA LEU A 63 -4.68 -11.01 11.99
C LEU A 63 -6.05 -11.49 11.49
N ILE A 64 -6.50 -11.02 10.33
CA ILE A 64 -7.75 -11.48 9.72
C ILE A 64 -7.69 -12.99 9.47
N ALA A 65 -6.61 -13.48 8.85
CA ALA A 65 -6.42 -14.91 8.62
C ALA A 65 -6.38 -15.73 9.93
N LYS A 66 -5.77 -15.20 11.00
CA LYS A 66 -5.80 -15.82 12.33
C LYS A 66 -7.23 -15.90 12.88
N LYS A 67 -8.02 -14.83 12.73
CA LYS A 67 -9.41 -14.78 13.22
C LYS A 67 -10.34 -15.67 12.42
N LEU A 68 -10.17 -15.75 11.11
CA LEU A 68 -10.93 -16.67 10.25
C LEU A 68 -10.70 -18.14 10.64
N ARG A 69 -9.46 -18.54 10.93
CA ARG A 69 -9.15 -19.91 11.40
C ARG A 69 -9.84 -20.28 12.70
N ALA A 70 -10.13 -19.31 13.57
CA ALA A 70 -10.81 -19.53 14.84
C ALA A 70 -12.33 -19.24 14.76
N SER A 71 -12.85 -18.91 13.58
CA SER A 71 -14.21 -18.42 13.43
C SER A 71 -15.22 -19.56 13.35
N LYS A 72 -16.38 -19.37 13.99
CA LYS A 72 -17.58 -20.18 13.78
C LYS A 72 -18.48 -19.63 12.66
N ASP A 73 -18.29 -18.36 12.30
CA ASP A 73 -19.01 -17.69 11.22
C ASP A 73 -18.01 -16.89 10.36
N ILE A 74 -17.68 -17.42 9.19
CA ILE A 74 -16.70 -16.81 8.28
C ILE A 74 -17.20 -15.46 7.76
N ASN A 75 -18.49 -15.33 7.44
CA ASN A 75 -19.04 -14.10 6.87
C ASN A 75 -19.04 -12.97 7.91
N ALA A 76 -19.53 -13.23 9.12
CA ALA A 76 -19.53 -12.25 10.19
C ALA A 76 -18.10 -11.82 10.55
N THR A 77 -17.17 -12.78 10.66
CA THR A 77 -15.77 -12.46 10.98
C THR A 77 -15.09 -11.66 9.87
N PHE A 78 -15.27 -12.04 8.60
CA PHE A 78 -14.68 -11.30 7.49
C PHE A 78 -15.23 -9.87 7.45
N LYS A 79 -16.57 -9.73 7.45
CA LYS A 79 -17.26 -8.42 7.42
C LYS A 79 -16.87 -7.54 8.60
N LYS A 80 -16.66 -8.10 9.79
CA LYS A 80 -16.22 -7.35 10.98
C LYS A 80 -14.89 -6.62 10.73
N TYR A 81 -13.94 -7.26 10.05
CA TYR A 81 -12.60 -6.72 9.84
C TYR A 81 -12.42 -5.98 8.52
N THR A 82 -13.21 -6.30 7.49
CA THR A 82 -13.03 -5.71 6.15
C THR A 82 -14.17 -4.77 5.76
N SER A 83 -15.31 -4.84 6.44
CA SER A 83 -16.58 -4.22 6.02
C SER A 83 -17.08 -4.69 4.65
N LEU A 84 -16.52 -5.77 4.10
CA LEU A 84 -16.90 -6.37 2.83
C LEU A 84 -17.87 -7.54 3.04
N THR A 85 -18.74 -7.74 2.06
CA THR A 85 -19.58 -8.95 1.97
C THR A 85 -18.92 -9.89 0.97
N LEU A 86 -18.66 -11.13 1.39
CA LEU A 86 -18.11 -12.15 0.51
C LEU A 86 -19.15 -12.58 -0.51
N SER A 87 -18.73 -12.71 -1.77
CA SER A 87 -19.49 -13.48 -2.75
C SER A 87 -19.47 -14.98 -2.41
N GLN A 88 -20.37 -15.75 -3.02
CA GLN A 88 -20.43 -17.20 -2.80
C GLN A 88 -19.11 -17.90 -3.15
N ASP A 89 -18.42 -17.47 -4.21
CA ASP A 89 -17.15 -18.08 -4.61
C ASP A 89 -16.02 -17.73 -3.65
N GLU A 90 -15.95 -16.48 -3.18
CA GLU A 90 -14.96 -16.05 -2.19
C GLU A 90 -15.17 -16.74 -0.85
N TYR A 91 -16.43 -16.95 -0.45
CA TYR A 91 -16.78 -17.72 0.74
C TYR A 91 -16.32 -19.19 0.61
N ARG A 92 -16.60 -19.84 -0.52
CA ARG A 92 -16.15 -21.22 -0.80
C ARG A 92 -14.63 -21.34 -0.82
N GLU A 93 -13.94 -20.35 -1.38
CA GLU A 93 -12.48 -20.32 -1.40
C GLU A 93 -11.89 -20.25 0.02
N ILE A 94 -12.47 -19.41 0.89
CA ILE A 94 -12.09 -19.33 2.31
C ILE A 94 -12.42 -20.63 3.05
N LEU A 95 -13.59 -21.24 2.82
CA LEU A 95 -13.93 -22.53 3.43
C LEU A 95 -12.91 -23.62 3.07
N ASN A 96 -12.65 -23.81 1.77
CA ASN A 96 -11.76 -24.84 1.27
C ASN A 96 -10.32 -24.71 1.82
N ILE A 97 -9.80 -23.48 1.91
CA ILE A 97 -8.44 -23.25 2.43
C ILE A 97 -8.36 -23.48 3.96
N LEU A 98 -9.46 -23.23 4.68
CA LEU A 98 -9.58 -23.51 6.12
C LEU A 98 -9.69 -25.01 6.40
N ASP A 99 -10.50 -25.75 5.63
CA ASP A 99 -10.67 -27.20 5.74
C ASP A 99 -9.34 -27.94 5.53
N LYS A 100 -8.55 -27.46 4.57
CA LYS A 100 -7.20 -27.97 4.28
C LYS A 100 -6.13 -27.54 5.30
N LYS A 101 -6.48 -26.68 6.27
CA LYS A 101 -5.56 -26.07 7.25
C LYS A 101 -4.34 -25.41 6.59
N ASP A 102 -4.51 -24.86 5.40
CA ASP A 102 -3.41 -24.31 4.61
C ASP A 102 -2.96 -22.94 5.17
N LYS A 103 -1.64 -22.70 5.12
CA LYS A 103 -1.02 -21.45 5.54
C LYS A 103 -1.35 -20.28 4.59
N LYS A 104 -1.84 -20.57 3.38
CA LYS A 104 -2.16 -19.60 2.32
C LYS A 104 -3.45 -18.79 2.52
N ILE A 105 -4.24 -19.00 3.57
CA ILE A 105 -5.43 -18.17 3.85
C ILE A 105 -5.11 -16.66 3.89
N ARG A 106 -3.90 -16.26 4.33
CA ARG A 106 -3.47 -14.85 4.27
C ARG A 106 -3.46 -14.31 2.84
N LYS A 107 -3.00 -15.13 1.88
CA LYS A 107 -3.00 -14.78 0.46
C LYS A 107 -4.42 -14.63 -0.07
N ILE A 108 -5.33 -15.56 0.26
CA ILE A 108 -6.75 -15.47 -0.13
C ILE A 108 -7.39 -14.17 0.40
N VAL A 109 -7.17 -13.84 1.68
CA VAL A 109 -7.66 -12.58 2.27
C VAL A 109 -7.14 -11.37 1.49
N ASN A 110 -5.83 -11.33 1.17
CA ASN A 110 -5.25 -10.25 0.38
C ASN A 110 -5.85 -10.20 -1.03
N ASP A 111 -6.00 -11.35 -1.70
CA ASP A 111 -6.48 -11.43 -3.08
C ASP A 111 -7.93 -10.93 -3.17
N ILE A 112 -8.79 -11.25 -2.19
CA ILE A 112 -10.15 -10.72 -2.09
C ILE A 112 -10.12 -9.20 -1.88
N ILE A 113 -9.35 -8.70 -0.91
CA ILE A 113 -9.25 -7.24 -0.65
C ILE A 113 -8.72 -6.50 -1.89
N ASN A 114 -7.70 -7.04 -2.56
CA ASN A 114 -7.13 -6.48 -3.78
C ASN A 114 -8.14 -6.45 -4.92
N LYS A 115 -8.90 -7.53 -5.12
CA LYS A 115 -9.96 -7.60 -6.13
C LYS A 115 -11.05 -6.58 -5.88
N HIS A 116 -11.51 -6.43 -4.64
CA HIS A 116 -12.54 -5.47 -4.27
C HIS A 116 -12.04 -4.02 -4.37
N SER A 117 -10.79 -3.76 -4.01
CA SER A 117 -10.20 -2.42 -4.06
C SER A 117 -9.65 -2.01 -5.43
N ASN A 118 -9.51 -2.94 -6.37
CA ASN A 118 -8.75 -2.78 -7.61
C ASN A 118 -7.27 -2.42 -7.39
N THR A 119 -6.64 -3.06 -6.40
CA THR A 119 -5.21 -2.91 -6.10
C THR A 119 -4.41 -4.04 -6.77
N GLY A 120 -3.37 -3.68 -7.53
CA GLY A 120 -2.49 -4.61 -8.23
C GLY A 120 -1.11 -4.74 -7.58
N TRP A 121 -0.48 -5.89 -7.80
CA TRP A 121 0.88 -6.21 -7.35
C TRP A 121 1.55 -7.10 -8.40
N THR A 122 2.86 -6.94 -8.62
CA THR A 122 3.61 -7.70 -9.63
C THR A 122 4.60 -8.69 -9.04
N THR A 123 5.05 -8.48 -7.80
CA THR A 123 6.06 -9.32 -7.13
C THR A 123 5.84 -9.39 -5.62
N HIS A 124 6.52 -10.34 -4.97
CA HIS A 124 6.64 -10.39 -3.51
C HIS A 124 7.97 -9.80 -3.00
N GLY A 125 8.84 -9.35 -3.91
CA GLY A 125 10.14 -8.72 -3.60
C GLY A 125 10.16 -7.23 -3.94
N HIS A 126 11.35 -6.70 -4.22
CA HIS A 126 11.57 -5.29 -4.55
C HIS A 126 11.40 -5.02 -6.05
N THR A 127 11.26 -3.74 -6.42
CA THR A 127 11.23 -3.26 -7.80
C THR A 127 12.19 -2.09 -7.98
N ALA A 128 12.82 -2.00 -9.15
CA ALA A 128 13.86 -1.02 -9.45
C ALA A 128 13.33 0.32 -10.03
N VAL A 129 12.11 0.73 -9.65
CA VAL A 129 11.65 2.09 -9.98
C VAL A 129 12.37 3.09 -9.09
N ASP A 130 12.71 4.25 -9.63
CA ASP A 130 13.24 5.37 -8.85
C ASP A 130 12.27 5.73 -7.73
N VAL A 131 12.82 6.18 -6.59
CA VAL A 131 12.04 6.58 -5.41
C VAL A 131 12.17 8.07 -5.17
N GLU A 132 11.12 8.69 -4.64
CA GLU A 132 11.12 10.12 -4.37
C GLU A 132 12.02 10.47 -3.18
N THR A 133 12.74 11.58 -3.31
CA THR A 133 13.46 12.22 -2.20
C THR A 133 12.85 13.59 -1.94
N PHE A 134 12.35 13.79 -0.72
CA PHE A 134 11.84 15.06 -0.23
C PHE A 134 12.88 15.68 0.72
N ALA A 135 13.14 16.97 0.56
CA ALA A 135 14.02 17.73 1.45
C ALA A 135 13.34 19.03 1.91
N TYR A 136 13.53 19.40 3.17
CA TYR A 136 12.95 20.58 3.79
C TYR A 136 13.90 21.19 4.83
N GLY A 137 14.00 22.53 4.88
CA GLY A 137 14.90 23.24 5.79
C GLY A 137 16.21 23.71 5.13
N LYS A 138 17.20 24.08 5.95
CA LYS A 138 18.47 24.68 5.47
C LYS A 138 19.20 23.71 4.53
N GLY A 139 19.48 24.16 3.30
CA GLY A 139 20.22 23.38 2.30
C GLY A 139 19.39 22.34 1.53
N SER A 140 18.06 22.34 1.65
CA SER A 140 17.17 21.40 0.95
C SER A 140 17.32 21.42 -0.57
N ASP A 141 17.65 22.57 -1.15
CA ASP A 141 17.80 22.72 -2.61
C ASP A 141 18.90 21.83 -3.20
N LYS A 142 19.89 21.41 -2.38
CA LYS A 142 20.96 20.49 -2.79
C LYS A 142 20.46 19.10 -3.20
N PHE A 143 19.23 18.75 -2.81
CA PHE A 143 18.61 17.43 -3.03
C PHE A 143 17.56 17.44 -4.16
N ARG A 144 17.51 18.51 -4.98
CA ARG A 144 16.65 18.56 -6.17
C ARG A 144 17.29 17.84 -7.36
N GLY A 145 16.43 17.23 -8.18
CA GLY A 145 16.83 16.58 -9.44
C GLY A 145 17.04 15.07 -9.30
N PHE A 146 17.52 14.46 -10.39
CA PHE A 146 17.85 13.04 -10.45
C PHE A 146 19.21 12.79 -9.80
N MET A 147 19.29 11.79 -8.93
CA MET A 147 20.55 11.38 -8.28
C MET A 147 20.50 9.92 -7.85
N ASP A 148 21.69 9.31 -7.76
CA ASP A 148 21.83 8.01 -7.16
C ASP A 148 21.71 8.10 -5.62
N ASN A 149 21.32 7.00 -4.97
CA ASN A 149 21.17 7.00 -3.51
C ASN A 149 22.51 7.27 -2.77
N THR A 150 23.66 6.96 -3.38
CA THR A 150 24.97 7.27 -2.81
C THR A 150 25.26 8.77 -2.81
N ASP A 151 24.68 9.53 -3.75
CA ASP A 151 24.84 10.99 -3.80
C ASP A 151 24.05 11.67 -2.67
N ILE A 152 22.93 11.09 -2.24
CA ILE A 152 22.20 11.54 -1.06
C ILE A 152 23.13 11.50 0.17
N ALA A 153 23.84 10.38 0.37
CA ALA A 153 24.78 10.23 1.48
C ALA A 153 25.94 11.24 1.38
N LYS A 154 26.54 11.42 0.20
CA LYS A 154 27.62 12.41 -0.02
C LYS A 154 27.15 13.83 0.33
N LYS A 155 25.97 14.23 -0.13
CA LYS A 155 25.38 15.55 0.17
C LYS A 155 25.08 15.72 1.66
N ILE A 156 24.64 14.67 2.35
CA ILE A 156 24.46 14.70 3.81
C ILE A 156 25.81 14.95 4.49
N PHE A 157 26.87 14.24 4.10
CA PHE A 157 28.20 14.47 4.65
C PHE A 157 28.71 15.88 4.37
N GLU A 158 28.50 16.42 3.16
CA GLU A 158 28.84 17.82 2.84
C GLU A 158 28.14 18.81 3.79
N VAL A 159 26.86 18.60 4.08
CA VAL A 159 26.10 19.46 5.01
C VAL A 159 26.62 19.34 6.44
N LEU A 160 27.01 18.14 6.88
CA LEU A 160 27.52 17.91 8.24
C LEU A 160 28.95 18.44 8.44
N LEU A 161 29.78 18.38 7.39
CA LEU A 161 31.21 18.73 7.47
C LEU A 161 31.47 20.21 7.14
N ASN A 162 30.63 20.84 6.33
CA ASN A 162 30.74 22.26 6.04
C ASN A 162 30.14 23.06 7.21
N LYS A 163 31.02 23.46 8.14
CA LYS A 163 30.70 24.35 9.26
C LYS A 163 30.57 25.80 8.75
N GLU A 164 29.43 26.12 8.14
CA GLU A 164 28.97 27.51 7.90
C GLU A 164 27.67 27.83 8.63
#